data_AF-A0A950HX62-F1
#
_entry.id   AF-A0A950HX62-F1
#
_cell.length_a   1.000
_cell.length_b   1.000
_cell.length_c   1.000
_cell.angle_alpha   90.00
_cell.angle_beta   90.00
_cell.angle_gamma   90.00
#
_symmetry.space_group_name_H-M   'P 1'
#
loop_
_entity.id
_entity.type
_entity.pdbx_description
1 polymer ?
#
loop_
_entity_poly.entity_id
_entity_poly.type
_entity_poly.pdbx_seq_one_letter_code
_entity_poly.pdbx_strand_id
1 'polypeptide(L)'
;MMFAEIEGLLKRTAGLDPASVSPSAIERAVKARLSACNLPDPRAYCERLQGSKAELQELIEALVVPETWFFRDREAFAAMVRTAVAEWLPGHAEGTLQLLSLPCSTGEEPFSMAIALLDACFPQGRFRIHGIDISARALSRAAQATYGKNSFRGSDLDFRDRHFTATPAGYCLHDNVRRQVAFAQGNLFDPGFLPGAALYDIIFCRNLLIYFDAIAQKHAIGVLTRLLGTNGVLLVGPSEAGLLSNNGFVSAGISRAFAFRKAVPSKAVQQRRATGPKPARPAPPQARRRVSPNRLPIGDGGAAHEPVRPAIDAASLDDIRRLADQGDLAEAARLCEECLRSGKASAETLHLLGLIREVSGRPAEAAECYRKTLYLDPDH
;
A
#
# COMPACT_ATOMS: atom_id res chain seq x y z
N MET A 1 8.80 5.28 -29.42
CA MET A 1 10.27 5.39 -29.31
C MET A 1 10.71 6.54 -28.41
N MET A 2 10.26 7.79 -28.60
CA MET A 2 10.73 8.93 -27.79
C MET A 2 10.36 8.89 -26.30
N PHE A 3 9.14 8.48 -25.93
CA PHE A 3 8.77 8.31 -24.51
C PHE A 3 9.62 7.24 -23.80
N ALA A 4 10.09 6.21 -24.53
CA ALA A 4 10.93 5.16 -23.96
C ALA A 4 12.30 5.68 -23.50
N GLU A 5 12.83 6.74 -24.12
CA GLU A 5 14.09 7.37 -23.68
C GLU A 5 13.91 8.12 -22.35
N ILE A 6 12.81 8.87 -22.24
CA ILE A 6 12.42 9.60 -21.02
C ILE A 6 12.14 8.61 -19.89
N GLU A 7 11.37 7.57 -20.17
CA GLU A 7 11.14 6.44 -19.26
C GLU A 7 12.45 5.80 -18.79
N GLY A 8 13.38 5.54 -19.72
CA GLY A 8 14.70 5.02 -19.40
C GLY A 8 15.51 5.96 -18.50
N LEU A 9 15.39 7.27 -18.68
CA LEU A 9 16.05 8.27 -17.83
C LEU A 9 15.45 8.30 -16.43
N LEU A 10 14.11 8.33 -16.31
CA LEU A 10 13.40 8.29 -15.04
C LEU A 10 13.72 7.02 -14.24
N LYS A 11 13.76 5.88 -14.92
CA LYS A 11 14.15 4.60 -14.33
C LYS A 11 15.58 4.62 -13.81
N ARG A 12 16.54 5.15 -14.58
CA ARG A 12 17.95 5.22 -14.16
C ARG A 12 18.17 6.20 -13.01
N THR A 13 17.46 7.33 -13.00
CA THR A 13 17.71 8.40 -12.03
C THR A 13 16.91 8.23 -10.75
N ALA A 14 15.64 7.86 -10.83
CA ALA A 14 14.72 7.84 -9.68
C ALA A 14 14.15 6.44 -9.39
N GLY A 15 14.56 5.41 -10.15
CA GLY A 15 14.06 4.04 -10.02
C GLY A 15 12.59 3.84 -10.44
N LEU A 16 11.94 4.90 -10.93
CA LEU A 16 10.53 4.89 -11.30
C LEU A 16 10.32 3.94 -12.48
N ASP A 17 9.49 2.92 -12.26
CA ASP A 17 9.12 1.96 -13.27
C ASP A 17 7.94 2.48 -14.12
N PRO A 18 8.08 2.60 -15.44
CA PRO A 18 7.01 3.04 -16.33
C PRO A 18 5.78 2.13 -16.34
N ALA A 19 5.91 0.85 -15.94
CA ALA A 19 4.73 0.00 -15.79
C ALA A 19 3.96 0.30 -14.50
N SER A 20 4.64 0.79 -13.47
CA SER A 20 4.07 1.17 -12.17
C SER A 20 3.54 2.61 -12.18
N VAL A 21 4.16 3.50 -12.96
CA VAL A 21 3.68 4.87 -13.22
C VAL A 21 2.91 4.87 -14.54
N SER A 22 1.58 5.02 -14.49
CA SER A 22 0.72 4.96 -15.71
C SER A 22 1.33 5.75 -16.90
N PRO A 23 1.39 5.17 -18.12
CA PRO A 23 1.87 5.87 -19.31
C PRO A 23 1.19 7.22 -19.54
N SER A 24 -0.09 7.34 -19.17
CA SER A 24 -0.84 8.60 -19.24
C SER A 24 -0.37 9.65 -18.24
N ALA A 25 0.20 9.26 -17.09
CA ALA A 25 0.81 10.19 -16.15
C ALA A 25 2.13 10.74 -16.69
N ILE A 26 2.95 9.87 -17.29
CA ILE A 26 4.20 10.26 -17.96
C ILE A 26 3.93 11.21 -19.10
N GLU A 27 2.97 10.89 -19.97
CA GLU A 27 2.61 11.74 -21.08
C GLU A 27 2.10 13.12 -20.63
N ARG A 28 1.24 13.17 -19.60
CA ARG A 28 0.76 14.44 -19.03
C ARG A 28 1.89 15.26 -18.42
N ALA A 29 2.80 14.63 -17.66
CA ALA A 29 3.94 15.30 -17.06
C ALA A 29 4.85 15.90 -18.15
N VAL A 30 5.21 15.11 -19.16
CA VAL A 30 6.03 15.56 -20.29
C VAL A 30 5.35 16.71 -21.04
N LYS A 31 4.05 16.63 -21.33
CA LYS A 31 3.30 17.73 -21.96
C LYS A 31 3.33 19.01 -21.14
N ALA A 32 3.10 18.91 -19.83
CA ALA A 32 3.16 20.06 -18.93
C ALA A 32 4.56 20.70 -18.91
N ARG A 33 5.61 19.89 -18.90
CA ARG A 33 7.00 20.37 -18.92
C ARG A 33 7.42 20.97 -20.26
N LEU A 34 6.99 20.39 -21.38
CA LEU A 34 7.18 20.96 -22.72
C LEU A 34 6.64 22.39 -22.79
N SER A 35 5.40 22.59 -22.33
CA SER A 35 4.79 23.92 -22.27
C SER A 35 5.54 24.85 -21.32
N ALA A 36 5.95 24.39 -20.13
CA ALA A 36 6.69 25.21 -19.16
C ALA A 36 8.07 25.65 -19.68
N CYS A 37 8.73 24.82 -20.50
CA CYS A 37 10.03 25.12 -21.09
C CYS A 37 9.93 25.85 -22.44
N ASN A 38 8.74 26.09 -22.99
CA ASN A 38 8.51 26.60 -24.34
C ASN A 38 9.23 25.77 -25.43
N LEU A 39 9.20 24.44 -25.30
CA LEU A 39 9.84 23.53 -26.25
C LEU A 39 8.83 22.99 -27.27
N PRO A 40 9.22 22.85 -28.54
CA PRO A 40 8.28 22.55 -29.63
C PRO A 40 7.81 21.10 -29.65
N ASP A 41 8.64 20.16 -29.19
CA ASP A 41 8.38 18.74 -29.30
C ASP A 41 9.13 17.90 -28.24
N PRO A 42 8.72 16.64 -28.00
CA PRO A 42 9.38 15.74 -27.06
C PRO A 42 10.87 15.48 -27.34
N ARG A 43 11.35 15.63 -28.58
CA ARG A 43 12.76 15.41 -28.91
C ARG A 43 13.62 16.52 -28.34
N ALA A 44 13.22 17.78 -28.54
CA ALA A 44 13.87 18.93 -27.92
C ALA A 44 13.86 18.82 -26.38
N TYR A 45 12.81 18.21 -25.81
CA TYR A 45 12.76 17.93 -24.38
C TYR A 45 13.73 16.83 -23.93
N CYS A 46 13.87 15.73 -24.66
CA CYS A 46 14.90 14.72 -24.39
C CYS A 46 16.31 15.33 -24.34
N GLU A 47 16.66 16.17 -25.31
CA GLU A 47 17.95 16.88 -25.35
C GLU A 47 18.13 17.79 -24.13
N ARG A 48 17.07 18.52 -23.75
CA ARG A 48 17.06 19.35 -22.54
C ARG A 48 17.28 18.54 -21.27
N LEU A 49 16.63 17.39 -21.13
CA LEU A 49 16.76 16.50 -19.97
C LEU A 49 18.17 15.94 -19.82
N GLN A 50 18.86 15.62 -20.94
CA GLN A 50 20.25 15.15 -20.92
C GLN A 50 21.21 16.25 -20.44
N GLY A 51 20.96 17.51 -20.80
CA GLY A 51 21.80 18.65 -20.44
C GLY A 51 21.45 19.35 -19.12
N SER A 52 20.32 19.02 -18.47
CA SER A 52 19.83 19.75 -17.30
C SER A 52 19.28 18.84 -16.22
N LYS A 53 20.08 18.64 -15.15
CA LYS A 53 19.62 17.95 -13.93
C LYS A 53 18.45 18.66 -13.27
N ALA A 54 18.41 20.00 -13.34
CA ALA A 54 17.30 20.78 -12.80
C ALA A 54 15.98 20.49 -13.52
N GLU A 55 16.01 20.37 -14.86
CA GLU A 55 14.79 20.01 -15.61
C GLU A 55 14.37 18.56 -15.39
N LEU A 56 15.33 17.64 -15.24
CA LEU A 56 15.02 16.26 -14.86
C LEU A 56 14.34 16.20 -13.49
N GLN A 57 14.81 17.00 -12.52
CA GLN A 57 14.17 17.12 -11.22
C GLN A 57 12.73 17.64 -11.35
N GLU A 58 12.51 18.65 -12.19
CA GLU A 58 11.16 19.18 -12.46
C GLU A 58 10.21 18.17 -13.10
N LEU A 59 10.72 17.27 -13.96
CA LEU A 59 9.95 16.15 -14.49
C LEU A 59 9.58 15.15 -13.40
N ILE A 60 10.54 14.81 -12.53
CA ILE A 60 10.31 13.94 -11.37
C ILE A 60 9.23 14.54 -10.47
N GLU A 61 9.32 15.84 -10.16
CA GLU A 61 8.31 16.57 -9.37
C GLU A 61 6.91 16.52 -9.98
N ALA A 62 6.78 16.44 -11.31
CA ALA A 62 5.50 16.31 -11.99
C ALA A 62 4.92 14.88 -11.94
N LEU A 63 5.73 13.89 -11.58
CA LEU A 63 5.37 12.47 -11.52
C LEU A 63 5.19 11.93 -10.11
N VAL A 64 5.85 12.52 -9.12
CA VAL A 64 5.68 12.15 -7.72
C VAL A 64 4.23 12.39 -7.31
N VAL A 65 3.61 11.39 -6.67
CA VAL A 65 2.25 11.46 -6.15
C VAL A 65 2.32 11.82 -4.65
N PRO A 66 1.98 13.05 -4.23
CA PRO A 66 2.10 13.48 -2.84
C PRO A 66 0.86 13.09 -2.03
N GLU A 67 0.41 11.84 -2.11
CA GLU A 67 -0.74 11.39 -1.31
C GLU A 67 -0.28 10.87 0.05
N THR A 68 -0.50 11.67 1.09
CA THR A 68 -0.21 11.32 2.48
C THR A 68 -1.21 12.00 3.42
N TRP A 69 -1.36 11.46 4.62
CA TRP A 69 -2.20 12.01 5.69
C TRP A 69 -1.67 11.55 7.05
N PHE A 70 -2.04 12.28 8.10
CA PHE A 70 -1.63 11.95 9.45
C PHE A 70 -2.14 10.57 9.87
N PHE A 71 -1.27 9.79 10.50
CA PHE A 71 -1.59 8.47 11.02
C PHE A 71 -2.15 7.47 9.98
N ARG A 72 -1.70 7.55 8.72
CA ARG A 72 -1.97 6.51 7.71
C ARG A 72 -1.46 5.16 8.21
N ASP A 73 -2.32 4.15 8.29
CA ASP A 73 -2.07 2.84 8.95
C ASP A 73 -1.61 2.98 10.41
N ARG A 74 -2.54 3.35 11.32
CA ARG A 74 -2.29 3.62 12.75
C ARG A 74 -1.50 2.55 13.48
N GLU A 75 -1.70 1.29 13.10
CA GLU A 75 -1.04 0.12 13.67
C GLU A 75 0.48 0.17 13.49
N ALA A 76 0.99 0.79 12.43
CA ALA A 76 2.42 1.01 12.24
C ALA A 76 3.01 1.95 13.30
N PHE A 77 2.29 3.04 13.63
CA PHE A 77 2.72 3.97 14.68
C PHE A 77 2.62 3.35 16.08
N ALA A 78 1.56 2.58 16.35
CA ALA A 78 1.44 1.82 17.59
C ALA A 78 2.57 0.79 17.76
N ALA A 79 2.95 0.12 16.67
CA ALA A 79 4.10 -0.78 16.64
C ALA A 79 5.41 -0.06 16.91
N MET A 80 5.64 1.08 16.26
CA MET A 80 6.81 1.93 16.47
C MET A 80 6.93 2.36 17.94
N VAL A 81 5.85 2.88 18.54
CA VAL A 81 5.84 3.29 19.96
C VAL A 81 6.18 2.11 20.86
N ARG A 82 5.56 0.95 20.63
CA ARG A 82 5.85 -0.24 21.45
C ARG A 82 7.31 -0.66 21.34
N THR A 83 7.88 -0.70 20.13
CA THR A 83 9.31 -1.01 19.94
C THR A 83 10.19 0.04 20.62
N ALA A 84 9.88 1.33 20.49
CA ALA A 84 10.64 2.40 21.13
C ALA A 84 10.62 2.29 22.67
N VAL A 85 9.44 2.15 23.27
CA VAL A 85 9.25 2.20 24.72
C VAL A 85 9.61 0.88 25.39
N ALA A 86 9.13 -0.25 24.86
CA ALA A 86 9.24 -1.54 25.54
C ALA A 86 10.53 -2.29 25.19
N GLU A 87 11.12 -2.06 24.01
CA GLU A 87 12.28 -2.82 23.55
C GLU A 87 13.55 -1.96 23.53
N TRP A 88 13.47 -0.75 22.99
CA TRP A 88 14.65 0.09 22.80
C TRP A 88 15.04 0.83 24.08
N LEU A 89 14.11 1.55 24.72
CA LEU A 89 14.40 2.42 25.86
C LEU A 89 15.08 1.70 27.05
N PRO A 90 14.72 0.47 27.44
CA PRO A 90 15.37 -0.23 28.55
C PRO A 90 16.87 -0.51 28.33
N GLY A 91 17.28 -0.70 27.07
CA GLY A 91 18.68 -0.99 26.71
C GLY A 91 19.53 0.26 26.45
N HIS A 92 18.93 1.45 26.46
CA HIS A 92 19.58 2.68 26.02
C HIS A 92 19.33 3.79 27.03
N ALA A 93 19.90 3.68 28.24
CA ALA A 93 19.65 4.64 29.33
C ALA A 93 19.96 6.10 28.97
N GLU A 94 20.99 6.37 28.17
CA GLU A 94 21.40 7.72 27.73
C GLU A 94 21.39 7.90 26.20
N GLY A 95 20.87 6.91 25.45
CA GLY A 95 20.82 6.96 23.99
C GLY A 95 19.80 7.94 23.43
N THR A 96 19.94 8.27 22.13
CA THR A 96 18.93 8.98 21.34
C THR A 96 18.39 8.06 20.25
N LEU A 97 17.08 7.79 20.26
CA LEU A 97 16.39 6.95 19.29
C LEU A 97 16.42 7.62 17.91
N GLN A 98 17.03 6.97 16.92
CA GLN A 98 17.13 7.48 15.56
C GLN A 98 16.02 6.89 14.70
N LEU A 99 15.15 7.73 14.14
CA LEU A 99 14.08 7.31 13.24
C LEU A 99 14.20 7.96 11.85
N LEU A 100 13.78 7.22 10.82
CA LEU A 100 13.75 7.69 9.44
C LEU A 100 12.35 7.47 8.84
N SER A 101 11.82 8.48 8.14
CA SER A 101 10.70 8.36 7.21
C SER A 101 11.23 8.65 5.80
N LEU A 102 11.12 7.66 4.91
CA LEU A 102 11.65 7.69 3.55
C LEU A 102 10.72 6.89 2.62
N PRO A 103 9.91 7.53 1.77
CA PRO A 103 9.80 8.96 1.52
C PRO A 103 8.90 9.63 2.56
N CYS A 104 9.16 10.89 2.88
CA CYS A 104 8.36 11.62 3.89
C CYS A 104 7.27 12.54 3.32
N SER A 105 7.25 12.76 2.01
CA SER A 105 6.30 13.61 1.29
C SER A 105 6.14 14.99 1.94
N THR A 106 4.91 15.43 2.20
CA THR A 106 4.59 16.73 2.83
C THR A 106 4.67 16.71 4.37
N GLY A 107 5.29 15.68 4.95
CA GLY A 107 5.69 15.65 6.37
C GLY A 107 4.68 15.02 7.33
N GLU A 108 3.48 14.63 6.89
CA GLU A 108 2.48 14.01 7.74
C GLU A 108 2.99 12.74 8.44
N GLU A 109 3.77 11.89 7.76
CA GLU A 109 4.32 10.66 8.36
C GLU A 109 5.34 10.94 9.48
N PRO A 110 6.44 11.67 9.27
CA PRO A 110 7.40 11.93 10.35
C PRO A 110 6.81 12.76 11.49
N PHE A 111 5.84 13.63 11.23
CA PHE A 111 5.12 14.31 12.32
C PHE A 111 4.17 13.37 13.07
N SER A 112 3.51 12.42 12.40
CA SER A 112 2.73 11.38 13.09
C SER A 112 3.63 10.52 13.99
N MET A 113 4.86 10.21 13.56
CA MET A 113 5.85 9.52 14.40
C MET A 113 6.20 10.34 15.65
N ALA A 114 6.46 11.66 15.48
CA ALA A 114 6.74 12.55 16.60
C ALA A 114 5.57 12.64 17.59
N ILE A 115 4.36 12.86 17.09
CA ILE A 115 3.14 12.95 17.91
C ILE A 115 2.93 11.64 18.68
N ALA A 116 3.07 10.49 18.03
CA ALA A 116 2.87 9.19 18.67
C ALA A 116 3.85 8.95 19.84
N LEU A 117 5.12 9.34 19.68
CA LEU A 117 6.12 9.24 20.75
C LEU A 117 5.84 10.21 21.90
N LEU A 118 5.44 11.45 21.58
CA LEU A 118 5.09 12.45 22.58
C LEU A 118 3.84 12.06 23.38
N ASP A 119 2.79 11.57 22.71
CA ASP A 119 1.57 11.08 23.36
C ASP A 119 1.82 9.84 24.23
N ALA A 120 2.84 9.04 23.88
CA ALA A 120 3.29 7.90 24.70
C ALA A 120 4.23 8.32 25.84
N CYS A 121 4.41 9.63 26.10
CA CYS A 121 5.32 10.18 27.10
C CYS A 121 6.77 9.72 26.92
N PHE A 122 7.20 9.40 25.69
CA PHE A 122 8.61 9.11 25.42
C PHE A 122 9.45 10.37 25.75
N PRO A 123 10.61 10.24 26.42
CA PRO A 123 11.37 11.41 26.88
C PRO A 123 11.71 12.37 25.73
N GLN A 124 11.29 13.63 25.88
CA GLN A 124 11.58 14.67 24.89
C GLN A 124 13.10 14.87 24.72
N GLY A 125 13.55 15.10 23.49
CA GLY A 125 14.97 15.25 23.17
C GLY A 125 15.77 13.95 23.12
N ARG A 126 15.15 12.80 23.44
CA ARG A 126 15.77 11.47 23.33
C ARG A 126 15.38 10.70 22.08
N PHE A 127 14.79 11.39 21.11
CA PHE A 127 14.55 10.86 19.79
C PHE A 127 14.78 11.93 18.73
N ARG A 128 15.17 11.49 17.53
CA ARG A 128 15.40 12.34 16.36
C ARG A 128 14.78 11.67 15.16
N ILE A 129 13.96 12.41 14.41
CA ILE A 129 13.30 11.90 13.21
C ILE A 129 13.87 12.60 12.00
N HIS A 130 14.34 11.83 11.02
CA HIS A 130 14.74 12.33 9.72
C HIS A 130 13.64 12.05 8.70
N GLY A 131 13.11 13.09 8.06
CA GLY A 131 12.21 12.97 6.92
C GLY A 131 13.00 13.23 5.64
N ILE A 132 13.04 12.25 4.74
CA ILE A 132 13.75 12.39 3.47
C ILE A 132 12.78 12.20 2.32
N ASP A 133 12.86 13.07 1.32
CA ASP A 133 12.10 12.95 0.09
C ASP A 133 12.92 13.43 -1.12
N ILE A 134 12.57 12.95 -2.30
CA ILE A 134 13.15 13.42 -3.56
C ILE A 134 12.57 14.77 -3.97
N SER A 135 11.32 15.06 -3.56
CA SER A 135 10.57 16.27 -3.90
C SER A 135 10.95 17.44 -2.98
N ALA A 136 11.65 18.44 -3.53
CA ALA A 136 11.92 19.69 -2.84
C ALA A 136 10.63 20.46 -2.53
N ARG A 137 9.61 20.34 -3.41
CA ARG A 137 8.30 20.98 -3.20
C ARG A 137 7.56 20.38 -2.02
N ALA A 138 7.57 19.06 -1.87
CA ALA A 138 6.94 18.38 -0.75
C ALA A 138 7.65 18.75 0.57
N LEU A 139 8.99 18.76 0.57
CA LEU A 139 9.78 19.16 1.74
C LEU A 139 9.57 20.62 2.14
N SER A 140 9.41 21.52 1.16
CA SER A 140 9.07 22.92 1.44
C SER A 140 7.74 23.05 2.18
N ARG A 141 6.72 22.27 1.77
CA ARG A 141 5.43 22.20 2.48
C ARG A 141 5.57 21.57 3.86
N ALA A 142 6.37 20.50 3.99
CA ALA A 142 6.65 19.86 5.27
C ALA A 142 7.29 20.83 6.28
N ALA A 143 8.22 21.68 5.83
CA ALA A 143 8.86 22.68 6.67
C ALA A 143 7.89 23.77 7.18
N GLN A 144 6.87 24.12 6.38
CA GLN A 144 5.81 25.06 6.78
C GLN A 144 4.93 24.48 7.90
N ALA A 145 4.80 23.15 7.99
CA ALA A 145 4.03 22.43 9.00
C ALA A 145 2.60 22.97 9.19
N THR A 146 1.97 23.41 8.10
CA THR A 146 0.60 23.90 8.05
C THR A 146 -0.20 23.01 7.11
N TYR A 147 -1.31 22.46 7.61
CA TYR A 147 -2.02 21.37 6.96
C TYR A 147 -3.50 21.69 6.75
N GLY A 148 -4.00 21.38 5.56
CA GLY A 148 -5.41 21.50 5.22
C GLY A 148 -6.23 20.32 5.72
N LYS A 149 -7.56 20.38 5.50
CA LYS A 149 -8.50 19.32 5.91
C LYS A 149 -8.13 17.94 5.35
N ASN A 150 -7.60 17.87 4.12
CA ASN A 150 -7.27 16.61 3.45
C ASN A 150 -6.14 15.80 4.12
N SER A 151 -5.31 16.45 4.93
CA SER A 151 -4.26 15.77 5.71
C SER A 151 -4.82 15.09 6.97
N PHE A 152 -6.09 15.34 7.33
CA PHE A 152 -6.78 14.77 8.48
C PHE A 152 -7.92 13.87 7.99
N ARG A 153 -7.68 12.56 7.93
CA ARG A 153 -8.67 11.57 7.46
C ARG A 153 -9.17 10.68 8.62
N GLY A 154 -10.40 10.20 8.48
CA GLY A 154 -11.06 9.37 9.49
C GLY A 154 -11.63 10.16 10.66
N SER A 155 -12.15 9.44 11.66
CA SER A 155 -12.84 10.02 12.83
C SER A 155 -11.93 10.28 14.03
N ASP A 156 -10.80 9.59 14.14
CA ASP A 156 -9.86 9.72 15.26
C ASP A 156 -8.92 10.92 15.04
N LEU A 157 -9.41 12.12 15.38
CA LEU A 157 -8.70 13.39 15.18
C LEU A 157 -8.34 14.08 16.49
N ASP A 158 -8.44 13.39 17.63
CA ASP A 158 -8.16 14.00 18.94
C ASP A 158 -6.70 14.49 19.05
N PHE A 159 -5.78 13.84 18.34
CA PHE A 159 -4.38 14.29 18.24
C PHE A 159 -4.26 15.68 17.60
N ARG A 160 -5.15 16.03 16.67
CA ARG A 160 -5.15 17.33 16.00
C ARG A 160 -5.39 18.43 17.03
N ASP A 161 -6.39 18.24 17.87
CA ASP A 161 -6.79 19.24 18.86
C ASP A 161 -5.76 19.38 19.99
N ARG A 162 -4.93 18.36 20.22
CA ARG A 162 -3.79 18.41 21.16
C ARG A 162 -2.53 19.06 20.59
N HIS A 163 -2.25 18.86 19.30
CA HIS A 163 -0.94 19.16 18.70
C HIS A 163 -0.95 20.24 17.62
N PHE A 164 -2.11 20.82 17.31
CA PHE A 164 -2.25 21.83 16.29
C PHE A 164 -3.09 23.02 16.75
N THR A 165 -2.75 24.18 16.22
CA THR A 165 -3.56 25.41 16.34
C THR A 165 -4.30 25.65 15.03
N ALA A 166 -5.61 25.86 15.10
CA ALA A 166 -6.39 26.27 13.95
C ALA A 166 -6.04 27.70 13.51
N THR A 167 -5.83 27.91 12.21
CA THR A 167 -5.48 29.20 11.59
C THR A 167 -6.30 29.41 10.32
N PRO A 168 -6.34 30.64 9.75
CA PRO A 168 -7.01 30.88 8.47
C PRO A 168 -6.45 30.06 7.30
N ALA A 169 -5.17 29.65 7.37
CA ALA A 169 -4.50 28.87 6.33
C ALA A 169 -4.65 27.34 6.51
N GLY A 170 -5.30 26.88 7.59
CA GLY A 170 -5.40 25.47 7.96
C GLY A 170 -4.96 25.24 9.41
N TYR A 171 -4.38 24.09 9.70
CA TYR A 171 -3.92 23.71 11.04
C TYR A 171 -2.40 23.79 11.11
N CYS A 172 -1.90 24.64 12.00
CA CYS A 172 -0.46 24.84 12.22
C CYS A 172 0.02 23.91 13.34
N LEU A 173 1.03 23.09 13.06
CA LEU A 173 1.58 22.13 14.02
C LEU A 173 2.36 22.85 15.14
N HIS A 174 2.21 22.39 16.38
CA HIS A 174 2.94 22.95 17.51
C HIS A 174 4.46 22.77 17.40
N ASP A 175 5.19 23.78 17.85
CA ASP A 175 6.66 23.86 17.76
C ASP A 175 7.39 22.72 18.48
N ASN A 176 6.82 22.20 19.57
CA ASN A 176 7.39 21.08 20.33
C ASN A 176 7.46 19.79 19.49
N VAL A 177 6.47 19.56 18.60
CA VAL A 177 6.47 18.46 17.63
C VAL A 177 7.41 18.78 16.47
N ARG A 178 7.34 20.00 15.92
CA ARG A 178 8.13 20.42 14.76
C ARG A 178 9.64 20.24 14.97
N ARG A 179 10.13 20.57 16.18
CA ARG A 179 11.56 20.50 16.52
C ARG A 179 12.13 19.08 16.59
N GLN A 180 11.28 18.04 16.61
CA GLN A 180 11.72 16.64 16.65
C GLN A 180 12.08 16.08 15.27
N VAL A 181 11.66 16.77 14.20
CA VAL A 181 11.82 16.32 12.82
C VAL A 181 12.79 17.23 12.08
N ALA A 182 13.78 16.61 11.41
CA ALA A 182 14.64 17.31 10.46
C ALA A 182 14.41 16.76 9.05
N PHE A 183 14.22 17.67 8.10
CA PHE A 183 13.96 17.34 6.70
C PHE A 183 15.21 17.50 5.86
N ALA A 184 15.44 16.58 4.92
CA ALA A 184 16.50 16.67 3.94
C ALA A 184 16.04 16.16 2.58
N GLN A 185 16.47 16.82 1.50
CA GLN A 185 16.26 16.29 0.16
C GLN A 185 17.25 15.15 -0.10
N GLY A 186 16.77 14.07 -0.68
CA GLY A 186 17.64 12.98 -1.08
C GLY A 186 16.95 11.98 -1.98
N ASN A 187 17.72 11.42 -2.90
CA ASN A 187 17.29 10.38 -3.82
C ASN A 187 17.97 9.06 -3.43
N LEU A 188 17.15 8.04 -3.15
CA LEU A 188 17.63 6.72 -2.75
C LEU A 188 18.55 6.06 -3.80
N PHE A 189 18.47 6.47 -5.07
CA PHE A 189 19.29 5.97 -6.16
C PHE A 189 20.58 6.76 -6.41
N ASP A 190 20.80 7.85 -5.68
CA ASP A 190 22.06 8.59 -5.81
C ASP A 190 23.22 7.76 -5.25
N PRO A 191 24.38 7.75 -5.94
CA PRO A 191 25.58 7.11 -5.43
C PRO A 191 25.94 7.67 -4.05
N GLY A 192 26.00 6.79 -3.06
CA GLY A 192 26.31 7.21 -1.70
C GLY A 192 25.19 7.96 -1.00
N PHE A 193 23.91 7.74 -1.34
CA PHE A 193 22.78 8.25 -0.56
C PHE A 193 22.99 8.03 0.94
N LEU A 194 23.01 9.13 1.72
CA LEU A 194 23.34 9.15 3.15
C LEU A 194 24.65 8.39 3.49
N PRO A 195 25.82 8.84 2.98
CA PRO A 195 27.07 8.14 3.21
C PRO A 195 27.54 8.42 4.65
N GLY A 196 27.86 7.36 5.39
CA GLY A 196 28.30 7.49 6.79
C GLY A 196 27.24 8.01 7.76
N ALA A 197 25.96 8.01 7.36
CA ALA A 197 24.88 8.34 8.27
C ALA A 197 24.84 7.35 9.45
N ALA A 198 24.44 7.86 10.62
CA ALA A 198 24.14 7.00 11.76
C ALA A 198 23.08 5.97 11.39
N LEU A 199 23.17 4.78 11.99
CA LEU A 199 22.17 3.75 11.82
C LEU A 199 20.85 4.19 12.47
N TYR A 200 19.74 3.84 11.84
CA TYR A 200 18.40 4.11 12.35
C TYR A 200 17.86 2.91 13.12
N ASP A 201 17.28 3.17 14.29
CA ASP A 201 16.60 2.17 15.09
C ASP A 201 15.26 1.77 14.47
N ILE A 202 14.56 2.74 13.87
CA ILE A 202 13.28 2.52 13.20
C ILE A 202 13.25 3.26 11.87
N ILE A 203 12.88 2.55 10.80
CA ILE A 203 12.69 3.14 9.47
C ILE A 203 11.24 2.89 9.02
N PHE A 204 10.56 3.94 8.57
CA PHE A 204 9.34 3.86 7.79
C PHE A 204 9.71 4.03 6.31
N CYS A 205 9.40 3.03 5.49
CA CYS A 205 9.51 3.10 4.04
C CYS A 205 8.24 2.53 3.43
N ARG A 206 7.24 3.40 3.28
CA ARG A 206 5.86 3.01 2.99
C ARG A 206 5.39 3.65 1.71
N ASN A 207 4.66 2.87 0.92
CA ASN A 207 4.04 3.30 -0.34
C ASN A 207 5.06 3.88 -1.34
N LEU A 208 6.29 3.36 -1.37
CA LEU A 208 7.36 3.80 -2.28
C LEU A 208 7.84 2.67 -3.18
N LEU A 209 8.09 1.49 -2.62
CA LEU A 209 8.66 0.35 -3.34
C LEU A 209 7.72 -0.16 -4.43
N ILE A 210 6.42 0.15 -4.32
CA ILE A 210 5.39 -0.14 -5.33
C ILE A 210 5.61 0.59 -6.65
N TYR A 211 6.41 1.66 -6.69
CA TYR A 211 6.72 2.42 -7.90
C TYR A 211 7.99 1.93 -8.61
N PHE A 212 8.67 0.93 -8.05
CA PHE A 212 9.97 0.46 -8.52
C PHE A 212 9.85 -0.92 -9.17
N ASP A 213 10.68 -1.16 -10.17
CA ASP A 213 10.85 -2.49 -10.75
C ASP A 213 11.68 -3.40 -9.83
N ALA A 214 11.80 -4.69 -10.16
CA ALA A 214 12.52 -5.65 -9.32
C ALA A 214 13.99 -5.27 -9.07
N ILE A 215 14.66 -4.63 -10.02
CA ILE A 215 16.06 -4.21 -9.89
C ILE A 215 16.15 -3.02 -8.93
N ALA A 216 15.30 -2.01 -9.12
CA ALA A 216 15.22 -0.82 -8.30
C ALA A 216 14.77 -1.14 -6.87
N GLN A 217 13.81 -2.06 -6.70
CA GLN A 217 13.38 -2.59 -5.41
C GLN A 217 14.54 -3.24 -4.67
N LYS A 218 15.31 -4.12 -5.33
CA LYS A 218 16.47 -4.77 -4.71
C LYS A 218 17.53 -3.75 -4.27
N HIS A 219 17.78 -2.73 -5.08
CA HIS A 219 18.67 -1.62 -4.72
C HIS A 219 18.16 -0.87 -3.48
N ALA A 220 16.87 -0.48 -3.48
CA ALA A 220 16.23 0.22 -2.38
C ALA A 220 16.30 -0.57 -1.07
N ILE A 221 15.99 -1.86 -1.11
CA ILE A 221 16.10 -2.73 0.07
C ILE A 221 17.55 -2.84 0.54
N GLY A 222 18.53 -2.89 -0.36
CA GLY A 222 19.94 -2.86 -0.01
C GLY A 222 20.33 -1.59 0.76
N VAL A 223 19.85 -0.43 0.30
CA VAL A 223 20.04 0.86 0.99
C VAL A 223 19.36 0.86 2.37
N LEU A 224 18.10 0.44 2.46
CA LEU A 224 17.35 0.36 3.72
C LEU A 224 18.04 -0.60 4.71
N THR A 225 18.53 -1.74 4.22
CA THR A 225 19.29 -2.72 5.03
C THR A 225 20.57 -2.10 5.58
N ARG A 226 21.29 -1.31 4.78
CA ARG A 226 22.51 -0.62 5.21
C ARG A 226 22.21 0.45 6.28
N LEU A 227 21.12 1.18 6.13
CA LEU A 227 20.74 2.27 7.05
C LEU A 227 20.13 1.77 8.36
N LEU A 228 19.51 0.59 8.36
CA LEU A 228 18.86 0.04 9.55
C LEU A 228 19.88 -0.50 10.55
N GLY A 229 19.70 -0.21 11.83
CA GLY A 229 20.47 -0.79 12.93
C GLY A 229 20.36 -2.32 12.98
N THR A 230 21.29 -2.98 13.66
CA THR A 230 21.30 -4.45 13.78
C THR A 230 20.00 -4.98 14.36
N ASN A 231 19.48 -4.31 15.39
CA ASN A 231 18.21 -4.65 16.04
C ASN A 231 17.06 -3.73 15.59
N GLY A 232 17.25 -2.99 14.49
CA GLY A 232 16.27 -2.01 14.03
C GLY A 232 15.01 -2.66 13.44
N VAL A 233 13.95 -1.88 13.36
CA VAL A 233 12.67 -2.27 12.75
C VAL A 233 12.39 -1.45 11.51
N LEU A 234 12.05 -2.12 10.41
CA LEU A 234 11.60 -1.51 9.16
C LEU A 234 10.08 -1.72 9.03
N LEU A 235 9.33 -0.63 8.89
CA LEU A 235 7.89 -0.65 8.67
C LEU A 235 7.60 -0.25 7.22
N VAL A 236 6.78 -1.05 6.54
CA VAL A 236 6.45 -0.88 5.12
C VAL A 236 4.94 -0.89 4.91
N GLY A 237 4.48 -0.47 3.73
CA GLY A 237 3.07 -0.51 3.39
C GLY A 237 2.57 -1.95 3.20
N PRO A 238 1.25 -2.19 3.30
CA PRO A 238 0.66 -3.52 3.15
C PRO A 238 1.09 -4.24 1.86
N SER A 239 1.09 -3.51 0.73
CA SER A 239 1.44 -4.03 -0.59
C SER A 239 2.94 -4.35 -0.76
N GLU A 240 3.79 -3.90 0.17
CA GLU A 240 5.24 -4.04 0.09
C GLU A 240 5.75 -5.20 0.96
N ALA A 241 4.95 -5.68 1.91
CA ALA A 241 5.34 -6.68 2.90
C ALA A 241 5.92 -7.97 2.29
N GLY A 242 5.36 -8.44 1.16
CA GLY A 242 5.85 -9.64 0.47
C GLY A 242 7.26 -9.48 -0.10
N LEU A 243 7.63 -8.27 -0.51
CA LEU A 243 8.95 -7.96 -1.06
C LEU A 243 10.05 -8.12 0.00
N LEU A 244 9.79 -7.74 1.24
CA LEU A 244 10.79 -7.75 2.32
C LEU A 244 11.14 -9.17 2.74
N SER A 245 10.14 -10.05 2.80
CA SER A 245 10.31 -11.45 3.18
C SER A 245 11.26 -12.20 2.21
N ASN A 246 11.33 -11.77 0.95
CA ASN A 246 12.20 -12.34 -0.07
C ASN A 246 13.64 -11.76 -0.07
N ASN A 247 13.90 -10.73 0.75
CA ASN A 247 15.14 -9.95 0.70
C ASN A 247 15.84 -9.86 2.07
N GLY A 248 15.80 -10.95 2.85
CA GLY A 248 16.58 -11.05 4.09
C GLY A 248 15.96 -10.36 5.30
N PHE A 249 14.64 -10.15 5.27
CA PHE A 249 13.87 -9.69 6.42
C PHE A 249 12.88 -10.75 6.91
N VAL A 250 12.60 -10.71 8.21
CA VAL A 250 11.58 -11.54 8.86
C VAL A 250 10.55 -10.64 9.54
N SER A 251 9.29 -11.07 9.58
CA SER A 251 8.25 -10.32 10.29
C SER A 251 8.60 -10.18 11.77
N ALA A 252 8.36 -9.00 12.33
CA ALA A 252 8.49 -8.72 13.75
C ALA A 252 7.29 -9.26 14.58
N GLY A 253 6.33 -9.95 13.96
CA GLY A 253 5.20 -10.57 14.64
C GLY A 253 4.14 -9.57 15.12
N ILE A 254 4.13 -8.36 14.57
CA ILE A 254 3.22 -7.28 14.97
C ILE A 254 2.04 -7.24 14.00
N SER A 255 0.87 -7.65 14.47
CA SER A 255 -0.34 -7.71 13.65
C SER A 255 -0.63 -6.36 12.98
N ARG A 256 -0.94 -6.39 11.68
CA ARG A 256 -1.33 -5.24 10.84
C ARG A 256 -0.34 -4.08 10.74
N ALA A 257 0.83 -4.17 11.38
CA ALA A 257 1.83 -3.11 11.36
C ALA A 257 2.89 -3.25 10.25
N PHE A 258 2.92 -4.41 9.57
CA PHE A 258 3.87 -4.72 8.49
C PHE A 258 5.32 -4.36 8.87
N ALA A 259 5.69 -4.74 10.09
CA ALA A 259 7.00 -4.48 10.68
C ALA A 259 7.95 -5.67 10.49
N PHE A 260 9.19 -5.37 10.14
CA PHE A 260 10.21 -6.33 9.74
C PHE A 260 11.54 -6.07 10.44
N ARG A 261 12.31 -7.13 10.67
CA ARG A 261 13.69 -7.08 11.17
C ARG A 261 14.62 -7.80 10.22
N LYS A 262 15.91 -7.46 10.27
CA LYS A 262 16.94 -8.22 9.54
C LYS A 262 16.90 -9.68 9.99
N ALA A 263 16.91 -10.60 9.03
CA ALA A 263 17.07 -12.00 9.32
C ALA A 263 18.43 -12.20 9.98
N VAL A 264 18.45 -12.77 11.18
CA VAL A 264 19.70 -13.26 11.77
C VAL A 264 20.15 -14.44 10.91
N PRO A 265 21.42 -14.53 10.50
CA PRO A 265 21.93 -15.73 9.84
C PRO A 265 21.76 -16.91 10.80
N SER A 266 20.67 -17.65 10.62
CA SER A 266 20.51 -18.93 11.29
C SER A 266 21.60 -19.84 10.73
N LYS A 267 22.49 -20.37 11.60
CA LYS A 267 23.26 -21.57 11.26
C LYS A 267 22.25 -22.60 10.82
N ALA A 268 22.19 -22.85 9.51
CA ALA A 268 21.16 -23.66 8.89
C ALA A 268 20.95 -24.97 9.65
N VAL A 269 19.91 -25.05 10.47
CA VAL A 269 19.28 -26.34 10.73
C VAL A 269 18.53 -26.63 9.45
N GLN A 270 19.20 -27.35 8.54
CA GLN A 270 18.55 -28.03 7.45
C GLN A 270 17.51 -28.97 8.09
N GLN A 271 16.29 -28.47 8.27
CA GLN A 271 15.15 -29.35 8.43
C GLN A 271 15.01 -30.10 7.11
N ARG A 272 15.68 -31.26 7.04
CA ARG A 272 15.33 -32.31 6.10
C ARG A 272 13.82 -32.48 6.22
N ARG A 273 13.09 -32.10 5.17
CA ARG A 273 11.72 -32.56 4.96
C ARG A 273 11.80 -34.09 5.00
N ALA A 274 11.42 -34.67 6.13
CA ALA A 274 11.12 -36.09 6.19
C ALA A 274 9.93 -36.30 5.25
N THR A 275 10.17 -36.95 4.12
CA THR A 275 9.13 -37.46 3.24
C THR A 275 8.40 -38.56 3.99
N GLY A 276 7.38 -38.19 4.76
CA GLY A 276 6.39 -39.13 5.28
C GLY A 276 5.59 -39.75 4.12
N PRO A 277 5.14 -41.01 4.23
CA PRO A 277 4.39 -41.66 3.16
C PRO A 277 3.03 -40.99 2.95
N LYS A 278 2.67 -40.74 1.68
CA LYS A 278 1.34 -40.26 1.27
C LYS A 278 0.24 -41.25 1.72
N PRO A 279 -0.86 -40.78 2.33
CA PRO A 279 -2.04 -41.63 2.51
C PRO A 279 -2.72 -41.89 1.16
N ALA A 280 -3.13 -43.14 0.94
CA ALA A 280 -3.81 -43.60 -0.26
C ALA A 280 -5.23 -43.01 -0.37
N ARG A 281 -5.60 -42.63 -1.59
CA ARG A 281 -6.90 -42.04 -1.96
C ARG A 281 -7.96 -43.17 -2.04
N PRO A 282 -9.17 -43.02 -1.45
CA PRO A 282 -10.23 -44.02 -1.65
C PRO A 282 -10.87 -43.89 -3.04
N ALA A 283 -11.25 -45.04 -3.61
CA ALA A 283 -11.92 -45.18 -4.90
C ALA A 283 -13.40 -44.70 -4.86
N PRO A 284 -14.00 -44.29 -5.99
CA PRO A 284 -15.38 -43.80 -6.03
C PRO A 284 -16.41 -44.95 -5.98
N PRO A 285 -17.59 -44.75 -5.38
CA PRO A 285 -18.62 -45.78 -5.32
C PRO A 285 -19.43 -45.85 -6.62
N GLN A 286 -19.73 -47.08 -7.06
CA GLN A 286 -20.55 -47.40 -8.22
C GLN A 286 -22.04 -47.18 -7.95
N ALA A 287 -22.74 -46.61 -8.93
CA ALA A 287 -24.18 -46.37 -8.90
C ALA A 287 -24.98 -47.68 -8.91
N ARG A 288 -25.87 -47.86 -7.93
CA ARG A 288 -26.93 -48.89 -7.97
C ARG A 288 -28.26 -48.26 -8.35
N ARG A 289 -28.85 -48.81 -9.42
CA ARG A 289 -30.24 -48.58 -9.88
C ARG A 289 -31.25 -48.80 -8.75
N ARG A 290 -32.27 -47.95 -8.67
CA ARG A 290 -33.53 -48.24 -7.98
C ARG A 290 -34.73 -48.04 -8.91
N VAL A 291 -35.59 -49.03 -8.85
CA VAL A 291 -36.83 -49.23 -9.60
C VAL A 291 -37.98 -48.51 -8.89
N SER A 292 -38.91 -47.99 -9.69
CA SER A 292 -40.13 -47.27 -9.30
C SER A 292 -41.15 -48.11 -8.52
N PRO A 293 -42.14 -47.45 -7.89
CA PRO A 293 -43.52 -47.91 -8.11
C PRO A 293 -44.54 -46.81 -8.45
N ASN A 294 -45.55 -47.28 -9.19
CA ASN A 294 -46.81 -46.71 -9.67
C ASN A 294 -47.64 -45.82 -8.71
N ARG A 295 -48.07 -44.64 -9.22
CA ARG A 295 -49.45 -44.22 -9.65
C ARG A 295 -50.65 -45.04 -9.12
N LEU A 296 -51.84 -44.53 -8.73
CA LEU A 296 -52.79 -43.45 -9.17
C LEU A 296 -54.02 -43.53 -8.18
N PRO A 297 -55.24 -42.93 -8.37
CA PRO A 297 -55.75 -41.74 -9.10
C PRO A 297 -56.64 -40.83 -8.19
N ILE A 298 -57.10 -39.64 -8.61
CA ILE A 298 -58.44 -39.27 -9.18
C ILE A 298 -58.43 -37.72 -9.11
N GLY A 299 -58.97 -36.87 -9.99
CA GLY A 299 -59.81 -36.96 -11.18
C GLY A 299 -60.20 -35.51 -11.58
N ASP A 300 -60.31 -35.31 -12.90
CA ASP A 300 -60.95 -34.27 -13.72
C ASP A 300 -61.32 -32.87 -13.22
N GLY A 301 -60.91 -31.88 -14.05
CA GLY A 301 -61.84 -30.86 -14.58
C GLY A 301 -61.61 -29.43 -14.10
N GLY A 302 -60.99 -28.59 -14.93
CA GLY A 302 -60.99 -27.15 -14.70
C GLY A 302 -60.16 -26.37 -15.72
N ALA A 303 -60.84 -25.53 -16.50
CA ALA A 303 -60.34 -24.73 -17.61
C ALA A 303 -59.10 -23.86 -17.32
N ALA A 304 -58.39 -23.57 -18.41
CA ALA A 304 -57.23 -22.70 -18.55
C ALA A 304 -57.28 -21.41 -17.70
N HIS A 305 -56.26 -21.25 -16.86
CA HIS A 305 -55.72 -19.95 -16.49
C HIS A 305 -54.20 -20.08 -16.41
N GLU A 306 -53.46 -19.27 -17.18
CA GLU A 306 -52.03 -19.07 -16.99
C GLU A 306 -51.75 -18.61 -15.55
N PRO A 307 -50.89 -19.31 -14.78
CA PRO A 307 -50.32 -18.75 -13.58
C PRO A 307 -49.05 -17.99 -13.95
N VAL A 308 -49.16 -16.68 -13.79
CA VAL A 308 -48.09 -15.71 -13.53
C VAL A 308 -46.85 -16.38 -12.92
N ARG A 309 -45.71 -16.29 -13.61
CA ARG A 309 -44.39 -16.65 -13.05
C ARG A 309 -44.15 -15.79 -11.80
N PRO A 310 -43.79 -16.37 -10.64
CA PRO A 310 -43.36 -15.56 -9.52
C PRO A 310 -42.07 -14.85 -9.92
N ALA A 311 -42.04 -13.54 -9.68
CA ALA A 311 -40.83 -12.74 -9.80
C ALA A 311 -39.72 -13.39 -8.96
N ILE A 312 -38.60 -13.70 -9.60
CA ILE A 312 -37.40 -14.15 -8.90
C ILE A 312 -36.91 -12.94 -8.12
N ASP A 313 -37.12 -12.94 -6.80
CA ASP A 313 -36.49 -11.95 -5.93
C ASP A 313 -34.97 -12.04 -6.12
N ALA A 314 -34.37 -10.91 -6.49
CA ALA A 314 -32.94 -10.79 -6.69
C ALA A 314 -32.21 -11.18 -5.39
N ALA A 315 -31.36 -12.21 -5.45
CA ALA A 315 -30.56 -12.67 -4.32
C ALA A 315 -29.85 -11.50 -3.63
N SER A 316 -29.88 -11.48 -2.29
CA SER A 316 -29.20 -10.44 -1.52
C SER A 316 -27.68 -10.64 -1.56
N LEU A 317 -26.91 -9.57 -1.36
CA LEU A 317 -25.44 -9.66 -1.28
C LEU A 317 -24.97 -10.63 -0.19
N ASP A 318 -25.72 -10.73 0.91
CA ASP A 318 -25.41 -11.65 2.01
C ASP A 318 -25.59 -13.13 1.62
N ASP A 319 -26.53 -13.44 0.73
CA ASP A 319 -26.70 -14.80 0.21
C ASP A 319 -25.55 -15.17 -0.75
N ILE A 320 -25.07 -14.22 -1.54
CA ILE A 320 -23.91 -14.41 -2.42
C ILE A 320 -22.63 -14.64 -1.60
N ARG A 321 -22.43 -13.88 -0.51
CA ARG A 321 -21.31 -14.09 0.42
C ARG A 321 -21.35 -15.48 1.04
N ARG A 322 -22.53 -15.91 1.50
CA ARG A 322 -22.72 -17.25 2.09
C ARG A 322 -22.36 -18.38 1.12
N LEU A 323 -22.71 -18.24 -0.16
CA LEU A 323 -22.33 -19.20 -1.21
C LEU A 323 -20.81 -19.22 -1.45
N ALA A 324 -20.18 -18.05 -1.47
CA ALA A 324 -18.73 -17.96 -1.60
C ALA A 324 -18.01 -18.62 -0.40
N ASP A 325 -18.48 -18.38 0.82
CA ASP A 325 -17.95 -18.98 2.05
C ASP A 325 -18.14 -20.50 2.09
N GLN A 326 -19.18 -21.02 1.43
CA GLN A 326 -19.44 -22.47 1.28
C GLN A 326 -18.59 -23.11 0.17
N GLY A 327 -17.83 -22.31 -0.60
CA GLY A 327 -16.97 -22.79 -1.68
C GLY A 327 -17.68 -22.90 -3.04
N ASP A 328 -18.94 -22.50 -3.15
CA ASP A 328 -19.70 -22.47 -4.40
C ASP A 328 -19.36 -21.23 -5.25
N LEU A 329 -18.06 -21.06 -5.52
CA LEU A 329 -17.49 -19.87 -6.16
C LEU A 329 -18.05 -19.58 -7.55
N ALA A 330 -18.41 -20.63 -8.31
CA ALA A 330 -18.97 -20.48 -9.65
C ALA A 330 -20.37 -19.84 -9.62
N GLU A 331 -21.20 -20.26 -8.68
CA GLU A 331 -22.57 -19.74 -8.53
C GLU A 331 -22.55 -18.35 -7.89
N ALA A 332 -21.69 -18.13 -6.90
CA ALA A 332 -21.47 -16.81 -6.31
C ALA A 332 -21.01 -15.78 -7.35
N ALA A 333 -20.08 -16.15 -8.24
CA ALA A 333 -19.65 -15.29 -9.34
C ALA A 333 -20.79 -14.96 -10.32
N ARG A 334 -21.60 -15.96 -10.69
CA ARG A 334 -22.75 -15.78 -11.59
C ARG A 334 -23.76 -14.78 -11.01
N LEU A 335 -24.08 -14.92 -9.73
CA LEU A 335 -25.00 -14.02 -9.03
C LEU A 335 -24.44 -12.60 -8.89
N CYS A 336 -23.14 -12.45 -8.59
CA CYS A 336 -22.46 -11.15 -8.64
C CYS A 336 -22.62 -10.49 -10.02
N GLU A 337 -22.39 -11.22 -11.10
CA GLU A 337 -22.52 -10.69 -12.46
C GLU A 337 -23.97 -10.34 -12.83
N GLU A 338 -24.96 -11.06 -12.31
CA GLU A 338 -26.39 -10.71 -12.47
C GLU A 338 -26.77 -9.47 -11.68
N CYS A 339 -26.23 -9.28 -10.47
CA CYS A 339 -26.37 -8.04 -9.71
C CYS A 339 -25.78 -6.84 -10.47
N LEU A 340 -24.63 -7.02 -11.11
CA LEU A 340 -24.01 -5.98 -11.94
C LEU A 340 -24.85 -5.67 -13.20
N ARG A 341 -25.42 -6.70 -13.87
CA ARG A 341 -26.26 -6.53 -15.07
C ARG A 341 -27.63 -5.92 -14.78
N SER A 342 -28.19 -6.17 -13.60
CA SER A 342 -29.50 -5.66 -13.18
C SER A 342 -29.48 -4.22 -12.65
N GLY A 343 -28.34 -3.52 -12.75
CA GLY A 343 -28.19 -2.14 -12.32
C GLY A 343 -28.00 -1.96 -10.81
N LYS A 344 -27.88 -3.05 -10.04
CA LYS A 344 -27.52 -3.05 -8.61
C LYS A 344 -26.00 -3.10 -8.41
N ALA A 345 -25.25 -2.47 -9.31
CA ALA A 345 -23.79 -2.44 -9.21
C ALA A 345 -23.34 -1.58 -8.03
N SER A 346 -22.96 -2.23 -6.92
CA SER A 346 -22.34 -1.59 -5.76
C SER A 346 -20.84 -1.89 -5.70
N ALA A 347 -20.08 -1.02 -5.02
CA ALA A 347 -18.68 -1.26 -4.71
C ALA A 347 -18.47 -2.62 -4.01
N GLU A 348 -19.37 -2.98 -3.09
CA GLU A 348 -19.40 -4.28 -2.41
C GLU A 348 -19.58 -5.47 -3.37
N THR A 349 -20.44 -5.35 -4.38
CA THR A 349 -20.66 -6.43 -5.37
C THR A 349 -19.40 -6.67 -6.19
N LEU A 350 -18.73 -5.59 -6.60
CA LEU A 350 -17.47 -5.66 -7.34
C LEU A 350 -16.32 -6.18 -6.48
N HIS A 351 -16.27 -5.78 -5.21
CA HIS A 351 -15.26 -6.27 -4.27
C HIS A 351 -15.40 -7.78 -4.06
N LEU A 352 -16.62 -8.24 -3.79
CA LEU A 352 -16.93 -9.66 -3.62
C LEU A 352 -16.61 -10.48 -4.87
N LEU A 353 -16.95 -9.98 -6.06
CA LEU A 353 -16.58 -10.62 -7.32
C LEU A 353 -15.05 -10.69 -7.51
N GLY A 354 -14.33 -9.64 -7.08
CA GLY A 354 -12.87 -9.61 -7.07
C GLY A 354 -12.27 -10.73 -6.21
N LEU A 355 -12.74 -10.84 -4.95
CA LEU A 355 -12.30 -11.89 -4.02
C LEU A 355 -12.57 -13.29 -4.59
N ILE A 356 -13.77 -13.52 -5.14
CA ILE A 356 -14.13 -14.82 -5.75
C ILE A 356 -13.20 -15.16 -6.91
N ARG A 357 -12.88 -14.18 -7.78
CA ARG A 357 -11.99 -14.38 -8.94
C ARG A 357 -10.55 -14.63 -8.52
N GLU A 358 -10.09 -13.99 -7.46
CA GLU A 358 -8.75 -14.23 -6.88
C GLU A 358 -8.62 -15.65 -6.34
N VAL A 359 -9.59 -16.11 -5.54
CA VAL A 359 -9.63 -17.49 -5.02
C VAL A 359 -9.80 -18.51 -6.16
N SER A 360 -10.50 -18.13 -7.23
CA SER A 360 -10.66 -18.96 -8.44
C SER A 360 -9.43 -18.98 -9.37
N GLY A 361 -8.30 -18.37 -8.98
CA GLY A 361 -7.07 -18.36 -9.78
C GLY A 361 -7.11 -17.42 -10.99
N ARG A 362 -7.95 -16.38 -10.97
CA ARG A 362 -8.10 -15.36 -12.03
C ARG A 362 -7.68 -13.97 -11.53
N PRO A 363 -6.39 -13.75 -11.20
CA PRO A 363 -5.93 -12.52 -10.54
C PRO A 363 -6.02 -11.26 -11.43
N ALA A 364 -5.89 -11.40 -12.75
CA ALA A 364 -6.02 -10.26 -13.67
C ALA A 364 -7.46 -9.71 -13.70
N GLU A 365 -8.46 -10.60 -13.69
CA GLU A 365 -9.87 -10.23 -13.63
C GLU A 365 -10.25 -9.68 -12.24
N ALA A 366 -9.64 -10.20 -11.17
CA ALA A 366 -9.82 -9.67 -9.81
C ALA A 366 -9.30 -8.23 -9.69
N ALA A 367 -8.12 -7.94 -10.25
CA ALA A 367 -7.56 -6.58 -10.26
C ALA A 367 -8.44 -5.57 -11.03
N GLU A 368 -9.16 -6.01 -12.08
CA GLU A 368 -10.15 -5.17 -12.74
C GLU A 368 -11.37 -4.90 -11.86
N CYS A 369 -11.86 -5.92 -11.14
CA CYS A 369 -12.93 -5.75 -10.17
C CYS A 369 -12.55 -4.75 -9.08
N TYR A 370 -11.37 -4.88 -8.46
CA TYR A 370 -10.91 -3.96 -7.41
C TYR A 370 -10.74 -2.51 -7.89
N ARG A 371 -10.24 -2.30 -9.12
CA ARG A 371 -10.17 -0.95 -9.69
C ARG A 371 -11.57 -0.34 -9.87
N LYS A 372 -12.55 -1.14 -10.31
CA LYS A 372 -13.93 -0.67 -10.47
C LYS A 372 -14.60 -0.42 -9.12
N THR A 373 -14.28 -1.21 -8.09
CA THR A 373 -14.69 -0.96 -6.71
C THR A 373 -14.23 0.41 -6.25
N LEU A 374 -12.93 0.70 -6.31
CA LEU A 374 -12.36 1.99 -5.90
C LEU A 374 -12.84 3.17 -6.77
N TYR A 375 -13.24 2.91 -8.01
CA TYR A 375 -13.86 3.93 -8.86
C TYR A 375 -15.27 4.30 -8.40
N LEU A 376 -16.06 3.33 -7.94
CA LEU A 376 -17.43 3.58 -7.45
C LEU A 376 -17.46 4.11 -6.03
N ASP A 377 -16.54 3.66 -5.19
CA ASP A 377 -16.40 4.08 -3.80
C ASP A 377 -14.91 4.18 -3.46
N PRO A 378 -14.31 5.38 -3.57
CA PRO A 378 -12.90 5.60 -3.28
C PRO A 378 -12.49 5.30 -1.84
N ASP A 379 -13.46 5.24 -0.91
CA ASP A 379 -13.26 4.97 0.52
C ASP A 379 -13.59 3.52 0.92
N HIS A 380 -13.84 2.62 -0.07
CA HIS A 380 -14.30 1.24 0.13
C HIS A 380 -13.32 0.32 0.88
#